data_AF-A0A1B6EXD6-F1
#
_entry.id   AF-A0A1B6EXD6-F1
#
_cell.length_a   1.000
_cell.length_b   1.000
_cell.length_c   1.000
_cell.angle_alpha   90.00
_cell.angle_beta   90.00
_cell.angle_gamma   90.00
#
_symmetry.space_group_name_H-M   'P 1'
#
loop_
_entity.id
_entity.type
_entity.pdbx_description
1 polymer ?
#
loop_
_entity_poly.entity_id
_entity_poly.type
_entity_poly.pdbx_seq_one_letter_code
_entity_poly.pdbx_strand_id
1 'polypeptide(L)'
;QQAEEVFISTVEDLEARCKESGIEIVTRQSFLSDPTDAVRNLRRQDARIIVGLFYVVAARRVLCEMYKQQLYGKSYVWFFIGWYEDNWFEVILEKEHIECTKEQMRMAAEGH
;
A
#
# COMPACT_ATOMS: atom_id res chain seq x y z
N GLN A 1 13.83 12.78 1.33
CA GLN A 1 14.68 12.76 0.12
C GLN A 1 15.42 11.43 -0.04
N GLN A 2 16.45 11.07 0.74
CA GLN A 2 17.12 9.74 0.59
C GLN A 2 16.18 8.54 0.76
N ALA A 3 15.21 8.66 1.65
CA ALA A 3 14.24 7.64 2.00
C ALA A 3 13.23 7.33 0.86
N GLU A 4 12.93 8.31 -0.01
CA GLU A 4 12.07 8.13 -1.20
C GLU A 4 12.85 7.52 -2.37
N GLU A 5 14.14 7.86 -2.48
CA GLU A 5 15.04 7.34 -3.52
C GLU A 5 15.21 5.81 -3.46
N VAL A 6 15.20 5.24 -2.24
CA VAL A 6 15.22 3.79 -2.03
C VAL A 6 14.01 3.11 -2.68
N PHE A 7 12.81 3.69 -2.53
CA PHE A 7 11.61 3.11 -3.14
C PHE A 7 11.58 3.31 -4.65
N ILE A 8 12.08 4.44 -5.16
CA ILE A 8 12.15 4.69 -6.61
C ILE A 8 13.03 3.64 -7.29
N SER A 9 14.26 3.45 -6.80
CA SER A 9 15.19 2.45 -7.34
C SER A 9 14.67 1.01 -7.19
N THR A 10 13.98 0.70 -6.09
CA THR A 10 13.32 -0.60 -5.91
C THR A 10 12.21 -0.84 -6.94
N VAL A 11 11.40 0.18 -7.25
CA VAL A 11 10.36 0.07 -8.30
C VAL A 11 10.99 -0.13 -9.67
N GLU A 12 12.08 0.58 -9.97
CA GLU A 12 12.78 0.45 -11.26
C GLU A 12 13.35 -0.97 -11.46
N ASP A 13 13.99 -1.55 -10.44
CA ASP A 13 14.47 -2.95 -10.48
C ASP A 13 13.30 -3.94 -10.59
N LEU A 14 12.22 -3.74 -9.84
CA LEU A 14 11.01 -4.57 -9.93
C LEU A 14 10.40 -4.55 -11.34
N GLU A 15 10.30 -3.37 -11.95
CA GLU A 15 9.78 -3.20 -13.31
C GLU A 15 10.64 -3.92 -14.35
N ALA A 16 11.96 -3.79 -14.25
CA ALA A 16 12.90 -4.50 -15.12
C ALA A 16 12.73 -6.02 -15.02
N ARG A 17 12.67 -6.58 -13.80
CA ARG A 17 12.52 -8.02 -13.56
C ARG A 17 11.15 -8.56 -14.00
N CYS A 18 10.08 -7.81 -13.75
CA CYS A 18 8.75 -8.15 -14.23
C CYS A 18 8.75 -8.26 -15.75
N LYS A 19 9.34 -7.28 -16.45
CA LYS A 19 9.46 -7.27 -17.90
C LYS A 19 10.26 -8.46 -18.44
N GLU A 20 11.40 -8.79 -17.83
CA GLU A 20 12.20 -9.97 -18.17
C GLU A 20 11.42 -11.28 -17.98
N SER A 21 10.50 -11.30 -17.03
CA SER A 21 9.65 -12.46 -16.71
C SER A 21 8.32 -12.48 -17.50
N GLY A 22 8.10 -11.54 -18.41
CA GLY A 22 6.85 -11.43 -19.17
C GLY A 22 5.64 -10.95 -18.34
N ILE A 23 5.87 -10.28 -17.22
CA ILE A 23 4.86 -9.67 -16.36
C ILE A 23 4.78 -8.18 -16.68
N GLU A 24 3.57 -7.69 -16.99
CA GLU A 24 3.31 -6.27 -17.25
C GLU A 24 2.82 -5.55 -16.00
N ILE A 25 3.43 -4.40 -15.69
CA ILE A 25 2.91 -3.49 -14.67
C ILE A 25 1.84 -2.60 -15.33
N VAL A 26 0.57 -2.87 -15.01
CA VAL A 26 -0.57 -2.14 -15.61
C VAL A 26 -0.65 -0.67 -15.17
N THR A 27 -0.13 -0.35 -13.99
CA THR A 27 -0.11 1.03 -13.48
C THR A 27 0.90 1.25 -12.38
N ARG A 28 1.32 2.51 -12.25
CA ARG A 28 2.10 3.02 -11.13
C ARG A 28 1.34 4.17 -10.48
N GLN A 29 1.18 4.11 -9.17
CA GLN A 29 0.61 5.20 -8.38
C GLN A 29 1.65 5.68 -7.37
N SER A 30 1.73 6.99 -7.15
CA SER A 30 2.63 7.62 -6.19
C SER A 30 1.90 8.71 -5.43
N PHE A 31 2.30 8.94 -4.19
CA PHE A 31 1.77 10.01 -3.35
C PHE A 31 2.88 10.53 -2.42
N LEU A 32 2.77 11.79 -1.99
CA LEU A 32 3.72 12.39 -1.03
C LEU A 32 3.25 12.25 0.42
N SER A 33 1.97 12.54 0.68
CA SER A 33 1.43 12.57 2.05
C SER A 33 0.04 11.95 2.18
N ASP A 34 -0.83 12.19 1.20
CA ASP A 34 -2.20 11.67 1.15
C ASP A 34 -2.35 10.62 0.04
N PRO A 35 -2.65 9.34 0.38
CA PRO A 35 -2.79 8.27 -0.60
C PRO A 35 -4.19 8.19 -1.24
N THR A 36 -5.14 9.05 -0.88
CA THR A 36 -6.57 8.93 -1.27
C THR A 36 -6.76 8.74 -2.78
N ASP A 37 -6.19 9.63 -3.60
CA ASP A 37 -6.37 9.55 -5.06
C ASP A 37 -5.58 8.39 -5.68
N ALA A 38 -4.39 8.09 -5.15
CA ALA A 38 -3.60 6.94 -5.58
C ALA A 38 -4.38 5.62 -5.39
N VAL A 39 -4.94 5.40 -4.19
CA VAL A 39 -5.72 4.19 -3.87
C VAL A 39 -7.03 4.16 -4.66
N ARG A 40 -7.72 5.29 -4.83
CA ARG A 40 -8.92 5.39 -5.66
C ARG A 40 -8.65 5.02 -7.12
N ASN A 41 -7.49 5.42 -7.66
CA ASN A 41 -7.11 5.08 -9.03
C ASN A 41 -6.80 3.59 -9.20
N LEU A 42 -6.20 2.93 -8.21
CA LEU A 42 -6.02 1.47 -8.22
C LEU A 42 -7.38 0.76 -8.35
N ARG A 43 -8.39 1.19 -7.60
CA ARG A 43 -9.76 0.66 -7.71
C ARG A 43 -10.35 0.87 -9.09
N ARG A 44 -10.20 2.08 -9.66
CA ARG A 44 -10.75 2.42 -10.99
C ARG A 44 -10.16 1.57 -12.11
N GLN A 45 -8.92 1.13 -11.95
CA GLN A 45 -8.21 0.27 -12.91
C GLN A 45 -8.39 -1.22 -12.62
N ASP A 46 -9.23 -1.57 -11.66
CA ASP A 46 -9.47 -2.95 -11.21
C ASP A 46 -8.18 -3.69 -10.82
N ALA A 47 -7.22 -2.99 -10.21
CA ALA A 47 -5.98 -3.60 -9.74
C ALA A 47 -6.28 -4.66 -8.66
N ARG A 48 -5.78 -5.88 -8.85
CA ARG A 48 -6.00 -7.03 -7.94
C ARG A 48 -4.78 -7.44 -7.15
N ILE A 49 -3.59 -7.28 -7.73
CA ILE A 49 -2.30 -7.55 -7.09
C ILE A 49 -1.59 -6.20 -6.98
N ILE A 50 -1.29 -5.77 -5.76
CA ILE A 50 -0.71 -4.46 -5.48
C ILE A 50 0.55 -4.63 -4.65
N VAL A 51 1.62 -3.91 -5.02
CA VAL A 51 2.87 -3.88 -4.27
C VAL A 51 3.02 -2.49 -3.64
N GLY A 52 2.99 -2.43 -2.31
CA GLY A 52 3.09 -1.21 -1.52
C GLY A 52 4.52 -0.98 -1.02
N LEU A 53 5.15 0.10 -1.50
CA LEU A 53 6.51 0.50 -1.11
C LEU A 53 6.48 1.87 -0.43
N PHE A 54 6.46 1.85 0.90
CA PHE A 54 6.40 3.07 1.72
C PHE A 54 6.84 2.78 3.16
N TYR A 55 7.02 3.83 3.95
CA TYR A 55 7.26 3.71 5.39
C TYR A 55 5.97 3.45 6.17
N VAL A 56 6.10 2.95 7.39
CA VAL A 56 5.00 2.46 8.23
C VAL A 56 3.87 3.50 8.47
N VAL A 57 4.20 4.79 8.58
CA VAL A 57 3.19 5.87 8.73
C VAL A 57 2.31 5.98 7.49
N ALA A 58 2.94 5.99 6.31
CA ALA A 58 2.23 5.99 5.04
C ALA A 58 1.46 4.68 4.82
N ALA A 59 2.01 3.55 5.26
CA ALA A 59 1.35 2.25 5.22
C ALA A 59 0.00 2.25 5.95
N ARG A 60 -0.07 2.85 7.15
CA ARG A 60 -1.33 2.94 7.90
C ARG A 60 -2.35 3.82 7.19
N ARG A 61 -1.92 4.92 6.59
CA ARG A 61 -2.82 5.78 5.78
C ARG A 61 -3.36 5.01 4.58
N VAL A 62 -2.50 4.26 3.88
CA VAL A 62 -2.89 3.40 2.75
C VAL A 62 -3.88 2.33 3.20
N LEU A 63 -3.66 1.64 4.32
CA LEU A 63 -4.61 0.66 4.86
C LEU A 63 -5.99 1.25 5.16
N CYS A 64 -6.04 2.47 5.75
CA CYS A 64 -7.32 3.13 5.99
C CYS A 64 -8.05 3.45 4.69
N GLU A 65 -7.32 3.89 3.65
CA GLU A 65 -7.91 4.10 2.32
C GLU A 65 -8.28 2.78 1.62
N MET A 66 -7.51 1.71 1.80
CA MET A 66 -7.89 0.36 1.31
C MET A 66 -9.23 -0.07 1.90
N TYR A 67 -9.44 0.15 3.20
CA TYR A 67 -10.72 -0.12 3.86
C TYR A 67 -11.86 0.69 3.22
N LYS A 68 -11.70 2.03 3.14
CA LYS A 68 -12.72 2.94 2.57
C LYS A 68 -13.04 2.62 1.11
N GLN A 69 -12.03 2.22 0.33
CA GLN A 69 -12.17 1.85 -1.08
C GLN A 69 -12.51 0.37 -1.31
N GLN A 70 -12.69 -0.44 -0.25
CA GLN A 70 -12.99 -1.88 -0.34
C GLN A 70 -11.97 -2.66 -1.19
N LEU A 71 -10.68 -2.30 -1.10
CA LEU A 71 -9.56 -2.96 -1.79
C LEU A 71 -8.88 -4.01 -0.90
N TYR A 72 -9.67 -4.84 -0.24
CA TYR A 72 -9.20 -5.91 0.67
C TYR A 72 -10.13 -7.13 0.56
N GLY A 73 -9.72 -8.24 1.17
CA GLY A 73 -10.43 -9.52 1.12
C GLY A 73 -10.06 -10.38 -0.08
N LYS A 74 -10.83 -11.45 -0.32
CA LYS A 74 -10.46 -12.59 -1.18
C LYS A 74 -10.09 -12.27 -2.64
N SER A 75 -10.48 -11.11 -3.15
CA SER A 75 -10.23 -10.70 -4.53
C SER A 75 -9.02 -9.78 -4.70
N TYR A 76 -8.30 -9.46 -3.62
CA TYR A 76 -7.18 -8.53 -3.61
C TYR A 76 -6.00 -9.11 -2.84
N VAL A 77 -4.79 -8.90 -3.35
CA VAL A 77 -3.53 -9.25 -2.70
C VAL A 77 -2.67 -7.99 -2.60
N TRP A 78 -2.21 -7.70 -1.40
CA TRP A 78 -1.29 -6.61 -1.12
C TRP A 78 0.03 -7.16 -0.61
N PHE A 79 1.13 -6.76 -1.24
CA PHE A 79 2.47 -7.00 -0.73
C PHE A 79 2.97 -5.75 -0.02
N PHE A 80 3.33 -5.89 1.26
CA PHE A 80 4.02 -4.86 2.04
C PHE A 80 5.46 -5.27 2.34
N ILE A 81 6.27 -4.31 2.78
CA ILE A 81 7.65 -4.58 3.18
C ILE A 81 7.68 -5.14 4.61
N GLY A 82 8.41 -6.23 4.83
CA GLY A 82 8.36 -7.02 6.08
C GLY A 82 9.20 -6.53 7.26
N TRP A 83 9.61 -5.26 7.29
CA TRP A 83 10.47 -4.71 8.36
C TRP A 83 9.69 -3.81 9.34
N TYR A 84 8.37 -3.77 9.23
CA TYR A 84 7.52 -3.10 10.20
C TYR A 84 7.46 -3.90 11.50
N GLU A 85 7.25 -3.20 12.62
CA GLU A 85 7.02 -3.84 13.92
C GLU A 85 5.72 -4.66 13.93
N ASP A 86 5.64 -5.64 14.81
CA ASP A 86 4.42 -6.42 14.99
C ASP A 86 3.22 -5.52 15.34
N ASN A 87 2.06 -5.80 14.76
CA ASN A 87 0.82 -5.04 14.96
C ASN A 87 0.92 -3.55 14.56
N TRP A 88 1.88 -3.19 13.70
CA TRP A 88 2.08 -1.81 13.24
C TRP A 88 0.81 -1.12 12.71
N PHE A 89 -0.15 -1.88 12.17
CA PHE A 89 -1.35 -1.35 11.53
C PHE A 89 -2.43 -0.85 12.49
N GLU A 90 -2.37 -1.18 13.78
CA GLU A 90 -3.40 -0.82 14.78
C GLU A 90 -2.89 0.08 15.92
N VAL A 91 -1.63 0.52 15.85
CA VAL A 91 -1.00 1.38 16.84
C VAL A 91 -0.90 2.83 16.36
N ILE A 92 -0.88 3.78 17.30
CA ILE A 92 -0.56 5.20 17.05
C ILE A 92 -1.55 5.94 16.11
N LEU A 93 -2.71 5.33 15.77
CA LEU A 93 -3.70 5.87 14.82
C LEU A 93 -4.15 7.30 15.13
N GLU A 94 -4.49 7.58 16.40
CA GLU A 94 -4.95 8.91 16.83
C GLU A 94 -3.88 10.00 16.64
N LYS A 95 -2.61 9.69 16.97
CA LYS A 95 -1.48 10.61 16.84
C LYS A 95 -1.16 10.90 15.37
N GLU A 96 -1.47 9.96 14.48
CA GLU A 96 -1.26 10.11 13.03
C GLU A 96 -2.49 10.67 12.29
N HIS A 97 -3.55 11.01 13.03
CA HIS A 97 -4.81 11.52 12.51
C HIS A 97 -5.47 10.56 11.50
N ILE A 98 -5.41 9.26 11.78
CA ILE A 98 -6.06 8.23 10.96
C ILE A 98 -7.49 8.00 11.48
N GLU A 99 -8.46 8.20 10.60
CA GLU A 99 -9.90 8.14 10.94
C GLU A 99 -10.42 6.71 11.14
N CYS A 100 -9.73 5.70 10.60
CA CYS A 100 -10.17 4.32 10.69
C CYS A 100 -9.99 3.74 12.10
N THR A 101 -10.95 2.91 12.55
CA THR A 101 -10.84 2.19 13.82
C THR A 101 -9.87 1.02 13.72
N LYS A 102 -9.40 0.49 14.86
CA LYS A 102 -8.51 -0.70 14.89
C LYS A 102 -9.13 -1.90 14.17
N GLU A 103 -10.43 -2.12 14.32
CA GLU A 103 -11.17 -3.19 13.66
C GLU A 103 -11.17 -3.00 12.14
N GLN A 104 -11.34 -1.76 11.67
CA GLN A 104 -11.28 -1.43 10.24
C GLN A 104 -9.88 -1.65 9.67
N MET A 105 -8.85 -1.28 10.43
CA MET A 105 -7.46 -1.52 10.06
C MET A 105 -7.14 -3.03 9.99
N ARG A 106 -7.60 -3.82 10.97
CA ARG A 106 -7.44 -5.29 10.96
C ARG A 106 -8.09 -5.94 9.74
N MET A 107 -9.30 -5.51 9.38
CA MET A 107 -9.98 -6.03 8.18
C MET A 107 -9.21 -5.71 6.89
N ALA A 108 -8.64 -4.51 6.78
CA ALA A 108 -7.85 -4.13 5.61
C ALA A 108 -6.48 -4.82 5.55
N ALA A 109 -5.90 -5.13 6.71
CA ALA A 109 -4.60 -5.79 6.84
C ALA A 109 -4.67 -7.32 6.69
N GLU A 110 -5.86 -7.92 6.68
CA GLU A 110 -6.01 -9.37 6.64
C GLU A 110 -5.45 -9.97 5.33
N GLY A 111 -4.52 -10.92 5.46
CA GLY A 111 -4.01 -11.71 4.34
C GLY A 111 -2.95 -11.01 3.47
N HIS A 112 -2.43 -9.87 3.92
CA HIS A 112 -1.27 -9.21 3.32
C HIS A 112 0.06 -9.85 3.74
#